data_AF-A0A4Q2YV96-F1
#
_entry.id   AF-A0A4Q2YV96-F1
#
_cell.length_a   1.000
_cell.length_b   1.000
_cell.length_c   1.000
_cell.angle_alpha   90.00
_cell.angle_beta   90.00
_cell.angle_gamma   90.00
#
_symmetry.space_group_name_H-M   'P 1'
#
loop_
_entity.id
_entity.type
_entity.pdbx_description
1 polymer ?
#
loop_
_entity_poly.entity_id
_entity_poly.type
_entity_poly.pdbx_seq_one_letter_code
_entity_poly.pdbx_strand_id
1 'polypeptide(L)'
;MTVAMDRLGQGGINKMSYGNLATPERQPVVRPSPDLAYSSCPYDLSAGPIAIDVSPVPGRYTSLSIFDAATDVIFVRNDVEAGGKPFRIIVARDGQTAPAGAEIVRTDHDRGIALIRLLLKDPAEIAGLDAVRRQSSCATVTNPK
;
A
#
# COMPACT_ATOMS: atom_id res chain seq x y z
N MET A 1 -10.67 -10.32 6.38
CA MET A 1 -10.13 -8.94 6.31
C MET A 1 -9.86 -8.31 7.69
N THR A 2 -10.81 -8.28 8.63
CA THR A 2 -10.68 -7.59 9.94
C THR A 2 -9.35 -7.83 10.67
N VAL A 3 -8.96 -9.08 10.89
CA VAL A 3 -7.70 -9.44 11.59
C VAL A 3 -6.47 -8.87 10.89
N ALA A 4 -6.46 -8.82 9.55
CA ALA A 4 -5.35 -8.28 8.79
C ALA A 4 -5.26 -6.76 8.94
N MET A 5 -6.40 -6.06 8.92
CA MET A 5 -6.47 -4.61 9.14
C MET A 5 -6.02 -4.26 10.56
N ASP A 6 -6.40 -5.03 11.58
CA ASP A 6 -5.96 -4.79 12.96
C ASP A 6 -4.44 -4.94 13.12
N ARG A 7 -3.85 -5.96 12.47
CA ARG A 7 -2.39 -6.20 12.52
C ARG A 7 -1.59 -5.18 11.72
N LEU A 8 -2.11 -4.72 10.59
CA LEU A 8 -1.41 -3.86 9.63
C LEU A 8 -1.79 -2.37 9.76
N GLY A 9 -2.81 -2.06 10.56
CA GLY A 9 -3.35 -0.73 10.81
C GLY A 9 -2.82 -0.09 12.08
N GLN A 10 -1.62 -0.46 12.54
CA GLN A 10 -1.01 0.19 13.71
C GLN A 10 -0.86 1.72 13.53
N GLY A 11 -0.81 2.22 12.30
CA GLY A 11 -0.83 3.65 11.99
C GLY A 11 -2.22 4.25 11.75
N GLY A 12 -3.30 3.46 11.80
CA GLY A 12 -4.69 3.86 11.54
C GLY A 12 -5.23 3.42 10.18
N ILE A 13 -6.53 3.65 9.97
CA ILE A 13 -7.21 3.46 8.68
C ILE A 13 -6.94 4.66 7.75
N ASN A 14 -6.86 4.41 6.45
CA ASN A 14 -6.57 5.40 5.41
C ASN A 14 -5.24 6.13 5.62
N LYS A 15 -4.28 5.46 6.27
CA LYS A 15 -2.95 6.00 6.56
C LYS A 15 -1.88 4.95 6.34
N MET A 16 -0.79 5.35 5.69
CA MET A 16 0.35 4.47 5.46
C MET A 16 1.09 4.18 6.77
N SER A 17 1.34 2.90 7.01
CA SER A 17 2.18 2.39 8.08
C SER A 17 3.42 1.73 7.48
N TYR A 18 4.56 1.86 8.16
CA TYR A 18 5.84 1.30 7.72
C TYR A 18 6.27 0.27 8.75
N GLY A 19 5.91 -0.99 8.53
CA GLY A 19 6.20 -2.07 9.47
C GLY A 19 7.69 -2.33 9.67
N ASN A 20 8.08 -2.84 10.83
CA ASN A 20 9.41 -3.42 11.01
C ASN A 20 9.53 -4.67 10.13
N LEU A 21 10.77 -5.08 9.85
CA LEU A 21 11.03 -6.35 9.19
C LEU A 21 10.43 -7.51 10.00
N ALA A 22 10.00 -8.54 9.28
CA ALA A 22 9.46 -9.74 9.92
C ALA A 22 10.57 -10.48 10.66
N THR A 23 10.23 -10.98 11.85
CA THR A 23 11.08 -11.91 12.61
C THR A 23 10.26 -13.18 12.91
N PRO A 24 10.89 -14.29 13.31
CA PRO A 24 10.13 -15.48 13.72
C PRO A 24 9.07 -15.16 14.79
N GLU A 25 9.36 -14.21 15.68
CA GLU A 25 8.48 -13.75 16.77
C GLU A 25 7.44 -12.71 16.30
N ARG A 26 7.62 -12.09 15.13
CA ARG A 26 6.75 -11.04 14.60
C ARG A 26 6.40 -11.26 13.12
N GLN A 27 5.22 -11.83 12.89
CA GLN A 27 4.69 -12.12 11.56
C GLN A 27 3.36 -11.38 11.30
N PRO A 28 3.39 -10.09 10.94
CA PRO A 28 2.18 -9.28 10.77
C PRO A 28 1.40 -9.66 9.49
N VAL A 29 2.09 -10.24 8.51
CA VAL A 29 1.54 -10.83 7.28
C VAL A 29 1.71 -12.35 7.37
N VAL A 30 0.74 -13.13 6.88
CA VAL A 30 0.84 -14.60 6.86
C VAL A 30 1.98 -15.05 5.95
N ARG A 31 2.90 -15.87 6.48
CA ARG A 31 4.13 -16.33 5.80
C ARG A 31 4.95 -15.15 5.25
N PRO A 32 5.42 -14.24 6.12
CA PRO A 32 6.17 -13.08 5.68
C PRO A 32 7.55 -13.52 5.18
N SER A 33 8.08 -12.85 4.15
CA SER A 33 9.48 -13.01 3.78
C SER A 33 10.34 -12.06 4.65
N PRO A 34 11.44 -12.55 5.26
CA PRO A 34 12.39 -11.67 5.96
C PRO A 34 13.07 -10.67 5.00
N ASP A 35 13.06 -10.96 3.69
CA ASP A 35 13.68 -10.12 2.66
C ASP A 35 12.78 -8.95 2.23
N LEU A 36 11.55 -8.86 2.75
CA LEU A 36 10.58 -7.85 2.36
C LEU A 36 10.29 -6.86 3.48
N ALA A 37 10.51 -5.58 3.19
CA ALA A 37 10.00 -4.49 4.00
C ALA A 37 8.59 -4.12 3.52
N TYR A 38 7.60 -4.25 4.41
CA TYR A 38 6.19 -4.00 4.09
C TYR A 38 5.73 -2.62 4.54
N SER A 39 5.19 -1.83 3.63
CA SER A 39 4.35 -0.68 3.99
C SER A 39 2.89 -1.05 3.73
N SER A 40 2.00 -0.71 4.65
CA SER A 40 0.59 -1.10 4.61
C SER A 40 -0.32 0.10 4.77
N CYS A 41 -1.39 0.13 3.98
CA CYS A 41 -2.52 1.03 4.19
C CYS A 41 -3.82 0.23 4.20
N PRO A 42 -4.34 -0.13 5.38
CA PRO A 42 -5.72 -0.53 5.50
C PRO A 42 -6.61 0.65 5.14
N TYR A 43 -7.56 0.43 4.24
CA TYR A 43 -8.44 1.49 3.75
C TYR A 43 -9.90 1.23 4.09
N ASP A 44 -10.65 2.33 4.20
CA ASP A 44 -12.11 2.39 4.30
C ASP A 44 -12.63 3.51 3.40
N LEU A 45 -13.41 3.14 2.40
CA LEU A 45 -13.94 4.00 1.35
C LEU A 45 -15.31 4.59 1.72
N SER A 46 -15.87 4.28 2.90
CA SER A 46 -17.22 4.73 3.28
C SER A 46 -17.38 6.25 3.26
N ALA A 47 -16.31 7.00 3.57
CA ALA A 47 -16.27 8.46 3.56
C ALA A 47 -15.82 9.06 2.22
N GLY A 48 -15.38 8.24 1.25
CA GLY A 48 -14.89 8.67 -0.05
C GLY A 48 -13.62 7.96 -0.51
N PRO A 49 -13.11 8.31 -1.70
CA PRO A 49 -11.95 7.66 -2.27
C PRO A 49 -10.66 7.98 -1.50
N ILE A 50 -9.68 7.10 -1.60
CA ILE A 50 -8.32 7.31 -1.09
C ILE A 50 -7.33 7.41 -2.24
N ALA A 51 -6.23 8.10 -2.00
CA ALA A 51 -5.06 8.09 -2.86
C ALA A 51 -3.94 7.26 -2.22
N ILE A 52 -3.29 6.45 -3.04
CA ILE A 52 -2.08 5.72 -2.70
C ILE A 52 -0.97 6.24 -3.62
N ASP A 53 0.00 6.91 -3.02
CA ASP A 53 1.19 7.39 -3.72
C ASP A 53 2.34 6.42 -3.43
N VAL A 54 2.98 5.91 -4.47
CA VAL A 54 4.08 4.95 -4.37
C VAL A 54 5.35 5.59 -4.91
N SER A 55 6.40 5.55 -4.12
CA SER A 55 7.76 5.96 -4.50
C SER A 55 8.66 4.72 -4.55
N PRO A 56 8.94 4.16 -5.74
CA PRO A 56 9.87 3.06 -5.90
C PRO A 56 11.27 3.42 -5.36
N VAL A 57 11.92 2.46 -4.71
CA VAL A 57 13.30 2.63 -4.26
C VAL A 57 14.26 2.37 -5.44
N PRO A 58 15.14 3.32 -5.82
CA PRO A 58 16.05 3.13 -6.94
C PRO A 58 16.90 1.86 -6.81
N GLY A 59 16.91 1.03 -7.86
CA GLY A 59 17.70 -0.19 -7.90
C GLY A 59 17.22 -1.31 -6.95
N ARG A 60 16.00 -1.22 -6.42
CA ARG A 60 15.36 -2.27 -5.63
C ARG A 60 13.96 -2.53 -6.15
N TYR A 61 13.58 -3.81 -6.18
CA TYR A 61 12.24 -4.20 -6.57
C TYR A 61 11.22 -3.65 -5.58
N THR A 62 10.18 -3.01 -6.08
CA THR A 62 9.09 -2.45 -5.30
C THR A 62 7.77 -2.79 -5.99
N SER A 63 6.78 -3.31 -5.26
CA SER A 63 5.45 -3.56 -5.82
C SER A 63 4.33 -3.04 -4.91
N LEU A 64 3.29 -2.51 -5.52
CA LEU A 64 1.99 -2.26 -4.92
C LEU A 64 1.05 -3.42 -5.26
N SER A 65 0.37 -3.95 -4.25
CA SER A 65 -0.83 -4.79 -4.43
C SER A 65 -1.96 -4.24 -3.60
N ILE A 66 -3.15 -4.16 -4.18
CA ILE A 66 -4.37 -3.72 -3.50
C ILE A 66 -5.31 -4.91 -3.40
N PHE A 67 -5.77 -5.19 -2.18
CA PHE A 67 -6.72 -6.24 -1.88
C PHE A 67 -8.04 -5.62 -1.41
N ASP A 68 -9.16 -6.19 -1.81
CA ASP A 68 -10.48 -5.85 -1.28
C ASP A 68 -10.87 -6.70 -0.07
N ALA A 69 -12.06 -6.50 0.48
CA ALA A 69 -12.53 -7.21 1.67
C ALA A 69 -12.74 -8.72 1.43
N ALA A 70 -12.98 -9.14 0.19
CA ALA A 70 -13.03 -10.54 -0.24
C ALA A 70 -11.63 -11.17 -0.37
N THR A 71 -10.57 -10.38 -0.15
CA THR A 71 -9.16 -10.74 -0.30
C THR A 71 -8.72 -10.96 -1.75
N ASP A 72 -9.54 -10.51 -2.70
CA ASP A 72 -9.19 -10.52 -4.11
C ASP A 72 -8.19 -9.40 -4.41
N VAL A 73 -7.27 -9.70 -5.33
CA VAL A 73 -6.30 -8.71 -5.82
C VAL A 73 -6.96 -7.87 -6.89
N ILE A 74 -7.31 -6.64 -6.55
CA ILE A 74 -7.98 -5.71 -7.47
C ILE A 74 -6.99 -4.84 -8.25
N PHE A 75 -5.72 -4.80 -7.84
CA PHE A 75 -4.66 -4.08 -8.55
C PHE A 75 -3.26 -4.58 -8.18
N VAL A 76 -2.36 -4.61 -9.17
CA VAL A 76 -0.92 -4.81 -8.99
C VAL A 76 -0.15 -3.88 -9.92
N ARG A 77 0.91 -3.27 -9.39
CA ARG A 77 1.94 -2.61 -10.20
C ARG A 77 3.30 -2.68 -9.52
N ASN A 78 4.34 -2.98 -10.27
CA ASN A 78 5.73 -2.95 -9.80
C ASN A 78 6.55 -1.79 -10.39
N ASP A 79 7.78 -1.64 -9.90
CA ASP A 79 8.73 -0.62 -10.31
C ASP A 79 9.12 -0.72 -11.79
N VAL A 80 9.21 -1.93 -12.35
CA VAL A 80 9.55 -2.14 -13.78
C VAL A 80 8.41 -1.61 -14.65
N GLU A 81 7.16 -1.93 -14.33
CA GLU A 81 5.97 -1.44 -15.04
C GLU A 81 5.82 0.08 -14.89
N ALA A 82 6.20 0.64 -13.74
CA ALA A 82 6.23 2.08 -13.50
C ALA A 82 7.47 2.78 -14.10
N GLY A 83 8.38 2.06 -14.75
CA GLY A 83 9.63 2.60 -15.29
C GLY A 83 10.53 3.24 -14.21
N GLY A 84 10.46 2.75 -12.97
CA GLY A 84 11.16 3.26 -11.80
C GLY A 84 10.65 4.61 -11.28
N LYS A 85 9.51 5.12 -11.80
CA LYS A 85 8.97 6.44 -11.45
C LYS A 85 7.90 6.34 -10.37
N PRO A 86 7.74 7.38 -9.54
CA PRO A 86 6.59 7.48 -8.64
C PRO A 86 5.27 7.44 -9.41
N PHE A 87 4.26 6.83 -8.82
CA PHE A 87 2.91 6.75 -9.38
C PHE A 87 1.84 6.85 -8.30
N ARG A 88 0.64 7.22 -8.72
CA ARG A 88 -0.51 7.44 -7.84
C ARG A 88 -1.70 6.64 -8.33
N ILE A 89 -2.34 5.94 -7.41
CA ILE A 89 -3.58 5.18 -7.66
C ILE A 89 -4.68 5.73 -6.75
N ILE A 90 -5.85 5.99 -7.32
CA ILE A 90 -7.06 6.29 -6.56
C ILE A 90 -7.84 5.01 -6.37
N VAL A 91 -8.20 4.67 -5.13
CA VAL A 91 -9.13 3.58 -4.84
C VAL A 91 -10.47 4.20 -4.47
N ALA A 92 -11.52 3.78 -5.14
CA ALA A 92 -12.86 4.32 -4.97
C ALA A 92 -13.90 3.21 -5.07
N ARG A 93 -15.00 3.32 -4.32
CA ARG A 93 -16.13 2.43 -4.51
C ARG A 93 -16.77 2.68 -5.87
N ASP A 94 -17.41 1.68 -6.47
CA ASP A 94 -18.34 1.91 -7.58
C ASP A 94 -19.34 3.04 -7.28
N GLY A 95 -19.53 3.91 -8.27
CA GLY A 95 -20.39 5.09 -8.16
C GLY A 95 -19.81 6.28 -7.38
N GLN A 96 -18.69 6.14 -6.67
CA GLN A 96 -18.06 7.28 -5.99
C GLN A 96 -17.40 8.24 -6.98
N THR A 97 -17.57 9.54 -6.76
CA THR A 97 -16.83 10.56 -7.49
C THR A 97 -15.34 10.46 -7.16
N ALA A 98 -14.50 10.53 -8.19
CA ALA A 98 -13.04 10.51 -8.07
C ALA A 98 -12.46 11.64 -8.94
N PRO A 99 -11.23 12.12 -8.65
CA PRO A 99 -10.59 13.17 -9.45
C PRO A 99 -10.50 12.82 -10.94
N ALA A 100 -10.77 13.79 -11.80
CA ALA A 100 -10.68 13.62 -13.25
C ALA A 100 -9.24 13.34 -13.69
N GLY A 101 -9.06 12.46 -14.68
CA GLY A 101 -7.73 12.10 -15.21
C GLY A 101 -6.86 11.25 -14.28
N ALA A 102 -7.37 10.87 -13.10
CA ALA A 102 -6.67 9.96 -12.21
C ALA A 102 -6.79 8.51 -12.70
N GLU A 103 -5.77 7.71 -12.39
CA GLU A 103 -5.87 6.27 -12.50
C GLU A 103 -6.66 5.72 -11.32
N ILE A 104 -7.81 5.10 -11.61
CA ILE A 104 -8.77 4.70 -10.59
C ILE A 104 -8.93 3.18 -10.61
N VAL A 105 -8.80 2.59 -9.43
CA VAL A 105 -9.17 1.20 -9.13
C VAL A 105 -10.51 1.20 -8.43
N ARG A 106 -11.46 0.45 -8.97
CA ARG A 106 -12.82 0.34 -8.45
C ARG A 106 -13.03 -0.97 -7.71
N THR A 107 -13.87 -0.92 -6.69
CA THR A 107 -14.31 -2.08 -5.91
C THR A 107 -15.75 -1.85 -5.43
N ASP A 108 -16.50 -2.93 -5.26
CA ASP A 108 -17.82 -2.96 -4.62
C ASP A 108 -17.73 -2.99 -3.08
N HIS A 109 -16.54 -3.23 -2.53
CA HIS A 109 -16.27 -3.30 -1.10
C HIS A 109 -15.78 -1.96 -0.53
N ASP A 110 -16.16 -1.65 0.72
CA ASP A 110 -15.65 -0.46 1.42
C ASP A 110 -14.21 -0.59 1.88
N ARG A 111 -13.81 -1.81 2.23
CA ARG A 111 -12.60 -2.05 3.01
C ARG A 111 -11.64 -2.91 2.27
N GLY A 112 -10.37 -2.73 2.59
CA GLY A 112 -9.32 -3.58 2.10
C GLY A 112 -7.96 -3.12 2.58
N ILE A 113 -6.90 -3.62 1.95
CA ILE A 113 -5.53 -3.29 2.30
C ILE A 113 -4.71 -3.09 1.04
N ALA A 114 -4.00 -1.97 0.98
CA ALA A 114 -2.90 -1.77 0.05
C ALA A 114 -1.58 -2.16 0.72
N LEU A 115 -0.75 -2.91 0.01
CA LEU A 115 0.56 -3.35 0.46
C LEU A 115 1.62 -2.92 -0.54
N ILE A 116 2.62 -2.19 -0.06
CA ILE A 116 3.85 -1.94 -0.78
C ILE A 116 4.92 -2.88 -0.24
N ARG A 117 5.54 -3.66 -1.13
CA ARG A 117 6.62 -4.60 -0.80
C ARG A 117 7.91 -4.10 -1.41
N LEU A 118 8.88 -3.79 -0.57
CA LEU A 118 10.24 -3.45 -0.96
C LEU A 118 11.14 -4.67 -0.73
N LEU A 119 11.81 -5.14 -1.77
CA LEU A 119 12.80 -6.21 -1.66
C LEU A 119 14.14 -5.66 -1.19
N LEU A 120 14.67 -6.25 -0.12
CA LEU A 120 16.01 -6.00 0.41
C LEU A 120 16.95 -7.10 -0.08
N LYS A 121 18.23 -6.78 -0.28
CA LYS A 121 19.28 -7.79 -0.47
C LYS A 121 19.75 -8.34 0.86
N ASP A 122 19.74 -7.49 1.88
CA ASP A 122 20.09 -7.81 3.26
C ASP A 122 19.20 -6.98 4.20
N PRO A 123 18.70 -7.54 5.33
CA PRO A 123 17.89 -6.81 6.30
C PRO A 123 18.49 -5.48 6.77
N ALA A 124 19.82 -5.36 6.88
CA ALA A 124 20.49 -4.14 7.33
C ALA A 124 20.32 -2.97 6.36
N GLU A 125 20.00 -3.23 5.08
CA GLU A 125 19.78 -2.18 4.08
C GLU A 125 18.60 -1.26 4.44
N ILE A 126 17.65 -1.76 5.24
CA ILE A 126 16.46 -0.97 5.59
C ILE A 126 16.83 0.37 6.23
N ALA A 127 17.90 0.43 7.02
CA ALA A 127 18.36 1.66 7.65
C ALA A 127 18.70 2.76 6.63
N GLY A 128 19.24 2.39 5.46
CA GLY A 128 19.55 3.31 4.36
C GLY A 128 18.38 3.59 3.42
N LEU A 129 17.38 2.70 3.37
CA LEU A 129 16.26 2.78 2.43
C LEU A 129 14.96 3.32 3.05
N ASP A 130 14.84 3.34 4.39
CA ASP A 130 13.59 3.69 5.08
C ASP A 130 13.14 5.12 4.77
N ALA A 131 14.08 6.05 4.56
CA ALA A 131 13.77 7.43 4.17
C ALA A 131 13.02 7.51 2.83
N VAL A 132 13.44 6.72 1.82
CA VAL A 132 12.76 6.67 0.51
C VAL A 132 11.45 5.91 0.62
N ARG A 133 11.44 4.78 1.34
CA ARG A 133 10.23 4.00 1.61
C ARG A 133 9.12 4.85 2.24
N ARG A 134 9.47 5.77 3.14
CA ARG A 134 8.54 6.70 3.81
C ARG A 134 8.00 7.82 2.93
N GLN A 135 8.48 7.96 1.70
CA GLN A 135 7.89 8.88 0.73
C GLN A 135 6.59 8.33 0.13
N SER A 136 6.39 7.01 0.16
CA SER A 136 5.10 6.42 -0.23
C SER A 136 4.04 6.73 0.82
N SER A 137 2.82 7.07 0.41
CA SER A 137 1.77 7.52 1.32
C SER A 137 0.40 6.97 0.95
N CYS A 138 -0.54 7.10 1.88
CA CYS A 138 -1.94 6.74 1.69
C CYS A 138 -2.80 7.70 2.51
N ALA A 139 -3.81 8.31 1.90
CA ALA A 139 -4.67 9.30 2.52
C ALA A 139 -6.02 9.41 1.81
N THR A 140 -7.05 9.86 2.52
CA THR A 140 -8.33 10.27 1.92
C THR A 140 -8.13 11.40 0.92
N VAL A 141 -8.83 11.35 -0.22
CA VAL A 141 -8.81 12.46 -1.18
C VAL A 141 -9.65 13.60 -0.64
N THR A 142 -9.00 14.67 -0.19
CA THR A 142 -9.67 15.83 0.43
C THR A 142 -10.08 16.93 -0.55
N ASN A 143 -9.76 16.80 -1.84
CA ASN A 143 -10.14 17.78 -2.86
C ASN A 143 -10.48 17.10 -4.20
N PRO A 144 -11.76 17.06 -4.59
CA PRO A 144 -12.17 16.91 -5.97
C PRO A 144 -12.30 18.31 -6.58
N LYS A 145 -11.20 18.88 -7.08
CA LYS A 145 -11.29 19.97 -8.05
C LYS A 145 -10.64 19.52 -9.33
#